data_AF-A0AAF0FBL4-F1
#
_entry.id   AF-A0AAF0FBL4-F1
#
_cell.length_a   1.000
_cell.length_b   1.000
_cell.length_c   1.000
_cell.angle_alpha   90.00
_cell.angle_beta   90.00
_cell.angle_gamma   90.00
#
_symmetry.space_group_name_H-M   'P 1'
#
loop_
_entity.id
_entity.type
_entity.pdbx_description
1 polymer ?
#
loop_
_entity_poly.entity_id
_entity_poly.type
_entity_poly.pdbx_seq_one_letter_code
_entity_poly.pdbx_strand_id
1 'polypeptide(L)'
;MSLMPGISFKTQALYATVFVTRYFALFSPPVLYLIVMKLFFLASSFYVIYLMKFKFRSRVEVDIDSVRIEYLVGPSILLALLFNYKFTFVEILWSFSIFLEAIAILPQMFLLQRLGEAETITTHYIFALGVYRAFYLFNWVYRLIFEPKHHFDFIAFLAGLVQTGLYADFFYIYYEKVLHGKKFELPA
;
A
#
# COMPACT_ATOMS: atom_id res chain seq x y z
N MET A 1 4.08 -3.14 -28.81
CA MET A 1 3.81 -3.96 -27.61
C MET A 1 3.78 -3.00 -26.45
N SER A 2 2.57 -2.60 -26.03
CA SER A 2 2.34 -1.46 -25.14
C SER A 2 3.01 -1.69 -23.79
N LEU A 3 3.92 -0.78 -23.46
CA LEU A 3 4.42 -0.57 -22.11
C LEU A 3 3.20 -0.32 -21.21
N MET A 4 3.07 -1.04 -20.08
CA MET A 4 1.96 -0.89 -19.14
C MET A 4 1.79 0.59 -18.76
N PRO A 5 0.75 1.30 -19.24
CA PRO A 5 0.57 2.70 -18.88
C PRO A 5 -0.13 2.79 -17.51
N GLY A 6 0.46 3.54 -16.58
CA GLY A 6 -0.27 4.02 -15.41
C GLY A 6 -0.05 3.24 -14.11
N ILE A 7 1.07 2.52 -13.95
CA ILE A 7 1.47 1.95 -12.66
C ILE A 7 2.79 2.59 -12.19
N SER A 8 2.78 3.22 -11.02
CA SER A 8 3.97 3.86 -10.44
C SER A 8 4.94 2.81 -9.92
N PHE A 9 6.16 2.83 -10.48
CA PHE A 9 7.27 2.03 -9.98
C PHE A 9 7.60 2.34 -8.52
N LYS A 10 7.53 3.62 -8.11
CA LYS A 10 7.84 4.04 -6.73
C LYS A 10 6.87 3.41 -5.74
N THR A 11 5.58 3.41 -6.04
CA THR A 11 4.57 2.73 -5.21
C THR A 11 4.91 1.26 -5.01
N GLN A 12 5.26 0.54 -6.09
CA GLN A 12 5.62 -0.89 -5.99
C GLN A 12 6.90 -1.09 -5.17
N ALA A 13 7.91 -0.23 -5.33
CA ALA A 13 9.13 -0.25 -4.53
C ALA A 13 8.86 0.02 -3.04
N LEU A 14 7.94 0.94 -2.71
CA LEU A 14 7.54 1.22 -1.34
C LEU A 14 6.80 0.04 -0.71
N TYR A 15 5.85 -0.59 -1.42
CA TYR A 15 5.18 -1.80 -0.92
C TYR A 15 6.14 -2.98 -0.72
N ALA A 16 7.10 -3.18 -1.63
CA ALA A 16 8.14 -4.18 -1.41
C ALA A 16 8.97 -3.88 -0.15
N THR A 17 9.32 -2.61 0.08
CA THR A 17 10.03 -2.18 1.30
C THR A 17 9.20 -2.44 2.56
N VAL A 18 7.88 -2.17 2.51
CA VAL A 18 6.93 -2.50 3.58
C VAL A 18 6.98 -4.00 3.88
N PHE A 19 6.88 -4.88 2.88
CA PHE A 19 6.87 -6.32 3.13
C PHE A 19 8.21 -6.85 3.64
N VAL A 20 9.33 -6.34 3.13
CA VAL A 20 10.67 -6.70 3.62
C VAL A 20 10.84 -6.35 5.10
N THR A 21 10.44 -5.14 5.48
CA THR A 21 10.58 -4.68 6.87
C THR A 21 9.56 -5.33 7.81
N ARG A 22 8.31 -5.52 7.36
CA ARG A 22 7.24 -6.17 8.14
C ARG A 22 7.49 -7.64 8.38
N TYR A 23 8.04 -8.35 7.40
CA TYR A 23 8.25 -9.80 7.45
C TYR A 23 9.70 -10.17 7.74
N PHE A 24 10.46 -9.25 8.34
CA PHE A 24 11.84 -9.49 8.76
C PHE A 24 11.96 -10.78 9.60
N ALA A 25 11.06 -10.96 10.57
CA ALA A 25 10.89 -12.23 11.29
C ALA A 25 9.93 -13.16 10.54
N LEU A 26 10.35 -13.70 9.40
CA LEU A 26 9.50 -14.49 8.49
C LEU A 26 8.82 -15.67 9.20
N PHE A 27 9.59 -16.46 9.95
CA PHE A 27 9.14 -17.70 10.60
C PHE A 27 8.39 -17.50 11.92
N SER A 28 8.13 -16.25 12.33
CA SER A 28 7.41 -15.94 13.57
C SER A 28 6.10 -15.19 13.28
N PRO A 29 4.94 -15.68 13.74
CA PRO A 29 4.71 -16.97 14.39
C PRO A 29 4.86 -18.14 13.39
N PRO A 30 5.16 -19.36 13.87
CA PRO A 30 5.43 -20.53 13.02
C PRO A 30 4.14 -21.20 12.52
N VAL A 31 3.23 -20.40 11.94
CA VAL A 31 1.98 -20.90 11.35
C VAL A 31 2.17 -21.00 9.84
N LEU A 32 1.98 -22.20 9.29
CA LEU A 32 2.25 -22.50 7.88
C LEU A 32 1.55 -21.51 6.93
N TYR A 33 0.27 -21.25 7.13
CA TYR A 33 -0.49 -20.28 6.33
C TYR A 33 0.17 -18.89 6.31
N LEU A 34 0.58 -18.38 7.47
CA LEU A 34 1.22 -17.05 7.57
C LEU A 34 2.58 -17.03 6.90
N ILE A 35 3.39 -18.08 7.05
CA ILE A 35 4.70 -18.18 6.39
C ILE A 35 4.52 -18.20 4.87
N VAL A 36 3.61 -19.02 4.36
CA VAL A 36 3.32 -19.11 2.92
C VAL A 36 2.84 -17.76 2.38
N MET A 37 1.92 -17.08 3.09
CA MET A 37 1.43 -15.76 2.67
C MET A 37 2.55 -14.71 2.68
N LYS A 38 3.40 -14.66 3.71
CA LYS A 38 4.56 -13.74 3.76
C LYS A 38 5.51 -13.96 2.57
N LEU A 39 5.83 -15.22 2.27
CA LEU A 39 6.66 -15.58 1.12
C LEU A 39 6.00 -15.19 -0.20
N PHE A 40 4.71 -15.43 -0.34
CA PHE A 40 3.96 -15.03 -1.53
C PHE A 40 3.99 -13.52 -1.75
N PHE A 41 3.74 -12.71 -0.71
CA PHE A 41 3.79 -11.25 -0.82
C PHE A 41 5.19 -10.73 -1.18
N LEU A 42 6.24 -11.29 -0.57
CA LEU A 42 7.63 -10.94 -0.91
C LEU A 42 7.97 -11.31 -2.36
N ALA A 43 7.71 -12.57 -2.75
CA ALA A 43 8.05 -13.08 -4.07
C ALA A 43 7.30 -12.33 -5.18
N SER A 44 5.99 -12.13 -5.01
CA SER A 44 5.17 -11.39 -5.98
C SER A 44 5.61 -9.93 -6.10
N SER A 45 5.91 -9.25 -4.99
CA SER A 45 6.35 -7.85 -5.01
C SER A 45 7.69 -7.68 -5.74
N PHE A 46 8.67 -8.55 -5.46
CA PHE A 46 9.94 -8.52 -6.18
C PHE A 46 9.78 -8.88 -7.65
N TYR A 47 8.89 -9.82 -7.96
CA TYR A 47 8.60 -10.19 -9.35
C TYR A 47 7.97 -9.03 -10.13
N VAL A 48 7.02 -8.30 -9.56
CA VAL A 48 6.44 -7.08 -10.17
C VAL A 48 7.52 -6.03 -10.42
N ILE A 49 8.37 -5.74 -9.44
CA ILE A 49 9.49 -4.80 -9.61
C ILE A 49 10.46 -5.26 -10.72
N TYR A 50 10.77 -6.56 -10.78
CA TYR A 50 11.59 -7.13 -11.83
C TYR A 50 10.97 -6.93 -13.21
N LEU A 51 9.67 -7.23 -13.35
CA LEU A 51 8.93 -7.02 -14.59
C LEU A 51 8.96 -5.56 -15.03
N MET A 52 8.72 -4.61 -14.12
CA MET A 52 8.73 -3.18 -14.44
C MET A 52 10.13 -2.68 -14.81
N LYS A 53 11.19 -3.15 -14.13
CA LYS A 53 12.55 -2.64 -14.33
C LYS A 53 13.24 -3.22 -15.57
N PHE A 54 12.99 -4.49 -15.90
CA PHE A 54 13.73 -5.19 -16.95
C PHE A 54 12.87 -5.53 -18.17
N LYS A 55 11.67 -6.09 -17.97
CA LYS A 55 10.86 -6.62 -19.08
C LYS A 55 9.99 -5.56 -19.75
N PHE A 56 9.39 -4.69 -18.95
CA PHE A 56 8.39 -3.69 -19.38
C PHE A 56 8.82 -2.26 -19.07
N ARG A 57 10.13 -1.99 -19.09
CA ARG A 57 10.69 -0.69 -18.73
C ARG A 57 10.17 0.42 -19.67
N SER A 58 9.25 1.23 -19.19
CA SER A 58 8.78 2.44 -19.88
C SER A 58 9.64 3.63 -19.48
N ARG A 59 10.15 4.39 -20.47
CA ARG A 59 10.86 5.66 -20.18
C ARG A 59 9.90 6.81 -19.85
N VAL A 60 8.65 6.73 -20.33
CA VAL A 60 7.65 7.81 -20.22
C VAL A 60 7.18 8.00 -18.78
N GLU A 61 7.05 6.93 -18.00
CA GLU A 61 6.54 7.00 -16.62
C GLU A 61 7.55 7.59 -15.61
N VAL A 62 8.85 7.46 -15.90
CA VAL A 62 9.92 7.96 -15.02
C VAL A 62 9.92 9.48 -14.94
N ASP A 63 9.52 10.17 -16.02
CA ASP A 63 9.44 11.64 -16.05
C ASP A 63 8.17 12.19 -15.38
N ILE A 64 7.07 11.44 -15.41
CA ILE A 64 5.79 11.89 -14.86
C ILE A 64 5.74 11.69 -13.34
N ASP A 65 6.36 10.63 -12.83
CA ASP A 65 6.43 10.36 -11.40
C ASP A 65 7.44 11.31 -10.71
N SER A 66 6.95 12.47 -10.24
CA SER A 66 7.80 13.48 -9.57
C SER A 66 7.88 13.34 -8.05
N VAL A 67 7.12 12.41 -7.44
CA VAL A 67 7.06 12.29 -5.99
C VAL A 67 8.41 11.83 -5.44
N ARG A 68 8.99 12.62 -4.54
CA ARG A 68 10.25 12.26 -3.89
C ARG A 68 9.97 11.27 -2.76
N ILE A 69 10.52 10.05 -2.88
CA ILE A 69 10.28 8.96 -1.93
C ILE A 69 10.79 9.30 -0.52
N GLU A 70 11.77 10.18 -0.42
CA GLU A 70 12.38 10.66 0.81
C GLU A 70 11.34 11.34 1.71
N TYR A 71 10.37 12.05 1.12
CA TYR A 71 9.27 12.68 1.87
C TYR A 71 8.23 11.70 2.38
N LEU A 72 8.27 10.44 1.94
CA LEU A 72 7.44 9.37 2.48
C LEU A 72 8.24 8.57 3.52
N VAL A 73 9.43 8.11 3.13
CA VAL A 73 10.28 7.27 3.96
C VAL A 73 10.77 8.00 5.21
N GLY A 74 11.22 9.25 5.08
CA GLY A 74 11.75 10.05 6.20
C GLY A 74 10.74 10.21 7.34
N PRO A 75 9.54 10.76 7.08
CA PRO A 75 8.49 10.85 8.10
C PRO A 75 8.08 9.50 8.68
N SER A 76 7.99 8.43 7.88
CA SER A 76 7.68 7.09 8.39
C SER A 76 8.75 6.56 9.35
N ILE A 77 10.03 6.82 9.10
CA ILE A 77 11.13 6.46 10.01
C ILE A 77 10.98 7.25 11.32
N LEU A 78 10.77 8.56 11.24
CA LEU A 78 10.60 9.41 12.42
C LEU A 78 9.41 8.95 13.28
N LEU A 79 8.26 8.68 12.66
CA LEU A 79 7.09 8.16 13.35
C LEU A 79 7.34 6.80 13.99
N ALA A 80 8.08 5.90 13.34
CA ALA A 80 8.41 4.59 13.91
C ALA A 80 9.32 4.68 15.15
N LEU A 81 10.26 5.63 15.15
CA LEU A 81 11.14 5.86 16.30
C LEU A 81 10.39 6.49 17.48
N LEU A 82 9.41 7.36 17.21
CA LEU A 82 8.60 8.02 18.24
C LEU A 82 7.47 7.13 18.77
N PHE A 83 6.83 6.35 17.89
CA PHE A 83 5.66 5.54 18.18
C PHE A 83 5.96 4.06 17.89
N ASN A 84 6.38 3.34 18.93
CA ASN A 84 6.60 1.90 18.94
C ASN A 84 6.20 1.32 20.31
N TYR A 85 5.85 0.04 20.37
CA TYR A 85 5.50 -0.61 21.64
C TYR A 85 6.73 -1.02 22.46
N LYS A 86 7.85 -1.29 21.78
CA LYS A 86 9.13 -1.65 22.39
C LYS A 86 10.26 -1.11 21.53
N PHE A 87 11.27 -0.52 22.16
CA PHE A 87 12.44 0.01 21.46
C PHE A 87 13.42 -1.10 21.07
N THR A 88 12.98 -2.00 20.19
CA THR A 88 13.78 -3.08 19.61
C THR A 88 13.80 -2.92 18.10
N PHE A 89 14.87 -3.41 17.47
CA PHE A 89 15.03 -3.27 16.02
C PHE A 89 13.85 -3.86 15.23
N VAL A 90 13.37 -5.05 15.61
CA VAL A 90 12.25 -5.72 14.93
C VAL A 90 10.95 -4.94 15.07
N GLU A 91 10.67 -4.41 16.27
CA GLU A 91 9.46 -3.64 16.53
C GLU A 91 9.48 -2.29 15.79
N ILE A 92 10.63 -1.61 15.74
CA ILE A 92 10.81 -0.37 14.99
C ILE A 92 10.59 -0.63 13.49
N LEU A 93 11.14 -1.73 12.94
CA LEU A 93 10.88 -2.11 11.54
C LEU A 93 9.41 -2.39 11.28
N TRP A 94 8.73 -3.03 12.23
CA TRP A 94 7.29 -3.28 12.13
C TRP A 94 6.50 -1.96 12.13
N SER A 95 6.73 -1.07 13.10
CA SER A 95 6.05 0.25 13.17
C SER A 95 6.35 1.10 11.92
N PHE A 96 7.60 1.10 11.44
CA PHE A 96 7.98 1.74 10.18
C PHE A 96 7.18 1.20 9.00
N SER A 97 7.05 -0.12 8.89
CA SER A 97 6.28 -0.73 7.81
C SER A 97 4.80 -0.31 7.84
N ILE A 98 4.23 -0.10 9.03
CA ILE A 98 2.83 0.32 9.20
C ILE A 98 2.65 1.77 8.73
N PHE A 99 3.49 2.69 9.18
CA PHE A 99 3.42 4.09 8.77
C PHE A 99 3.73 4.28 7.29
N LEU A 100 4.71 3.55 6.75
CA LEU A 100 5.06 3.65 5.33
C LEU A 100 3.93 3.11 4.44
N GLU A 101 3.33 1.96 4.80
CA GLU A 101 2.21 1.38 4.03
C GLU A 101 1.04 2.34 3.91
N ALA A 102 0.74 3.09 4.97
CA ALA A 102 -0.38 4.02 4.99
C ALA A 102 -0.30 5.08 3.90
N ILE A 103 0.92 5.49 3.52
CA ILE A 103 1.17 6.55 2.54
C ILE A 103 1.86 6.04 1.25
N ALA A 104 2.15 4.74 1.15
CA ALA A 104 2.88 4.15 0.03
C ALA A 104 2.13 4.27 -1.31
N ILE A 105 0.81 4.43 -1.29
CA ILE A 105 -0.01 4.59 -2.49
C ILE A 105 0.09 5.98 -3.13
N LEU A 106 0.59 7.00 -2.41
CA LEU A 106 0.57 8.39 -2.88
C LEU A 106 1.22 8.58 -4.27
N PRO A 107 2.40 8.01 -4.59
CA PRO A 107 2.98 8.16 -5.93
C PRO A 107 2.08 7.64 -7.05
N GLN A 108 1.31 6.57 -6.79
CA GLN A 108 0.33 6.02 -7.74
C GLN A 108 -0.82 7.00 -7.96
N MET A 109 -1.34 7.60 -6.88
CA MET A 109 -2.43 8.57 -6.96
C MET A 109 -2.02 9.81 -7.76
N PHE A 110 -0.84 10.37 -7.49
CA PHE A 110 -0.30 11.51 -8.24
C PHE A 110 -0.02 11.17 -9.71
N LEU A 111 0.43 9.94 -10.00
CA LEU A 111 0.62 9.48 -11.37
C LEU A 111 -0.71 9.49 -12.12
N LEU A 112 -1.78 8.93 -11.54
CA LEU A 112 -3.10 8.92 -12.17
C LEU A 112 -3.66 10.32 -12.38
N GLN A 113 -3.52 11.22 -11.40
CA GLN A 113 -3.96 12.62 -11.53
C GLN A 113 -3.29 13.32 -12.72
N ARG A 114 -1.99 13.05 -12.94
CA ARG A 114 -1.24 13.63 -14.06
C ARG A 114 -1.57 13.01 -15.41
N LEU A 115 -1.88 11.72 -15.43
CA LEU A 115 -2.29 11.04 -16.65
C LEU A 115 -3.71 11.46 -17.09
N GLY A 116 -4.54 11.96 -16.18
CA GLY A 116 -5.91 12.42 -16.45
C GLY A 116 -6.91 11.28 -16.66
N GLU A 117 -6.47 10.13 -17.16
CA GLU A 117 -7.23 8.89 -17.31
C GLU A 117 -6.50 7.71 -16.66
N ALA A 118 -7.26 6.72 -16.17
CA ALA A 118 -6.72 5.44 -15.71
C ALA A 118 -7.35 4.28 -16.48
N GLU A 119 -6.53 3.28 -16.86
CA GLU A 119 -7.04 2.03 -17.42
C GLU A 119 -7.93 1.31 -16.40
N THR A 120 -9.05 0.74 -16.88
CA THR A 120 -10.05 0.07 -16.02
C THR A 120 -9.43 -1.01 -15.11
N ILE A 121 -8.45 -1.77 -15.62
CA ILE A 121 -7.74 -2.80 -14.85
C ILE A 121 -6.96 -2.17 -13.67
N THR A 122 -6.24 -1.09 -13.91
CA THR A 122 -5.50 -0.34 -12.88
C THR A 122 -6.46 0.20 -11.82
N THR A 123 -7.63 0.69 -12.25
CA THR A 123 -8.64 1.21 -11.33
C THR A 123 -9.22 0.12 -10.44
N HIS A 124 -9.53 -1.06 -11.00
CA HIS A 124 -9.95 -2.23 -10.21
C HIS A 124 -8.87 -2.71 -9.24
N TYR A 125 -7.59 -2.69 -9.64
CA TYR A 125 -6.48 -3.03 -8.76
C TYR A 125 -6.41 -2.11 -7.53
N ILE A 126 -6.45 -0.78 -7.73
CA ILE A 126 -6.41 0.19 -6.64
C ILE A 126 -7.66 0.06 -5.76
N PHE A 127 -8.83 -0.17 -6.36
CA PHE A 127 -10.07 -0.42 -5.63
C PHE A 127 -9.95 -1.65 -4.72
N ALA A 128 -9.47 -2.78 -5.25
CA ALA A 128 -9.28 -4.00 -4.47
C ALA A 128 -8.29 -3.81 -3.31
N LEU A 129 -7.22 -3.05 -3.54
CA LEU A 129 -6.23 -2.70 -2.50
C LEU A 129 -6.85 -1.84 -1.39
N GLY A 130 -7.69 -0.88 -1.74
CA GLY A 130 -8.42 -0.09 -0.76
C GLY A 130 -9.45 -0.93 0.01
N VAL A 131 -10.23 -1.77 -0.67
CA VAL A 131 -11.25 -2.63 -0.04
C VAL A 131 -10.59 -3.61 0.95
N TYR A 132 -9.45 -4.17 0.58
CA TYR A 132 -8.61 -4.95 1.50
C TYR A 132 -8.37 -4.18 2.81
N ARG A 133 -8.03 -2.89 2.74
CA ARG A 133 -7.78 -2.09 3.95
C ARG A 133 -9.04 -1.79 4.75
N ALA A 134 -10.17 -1.53 4.08
CA ALA A 134 -11.45 -1.35 4.74
C ALA A 134 -11.87 -2.62 5.52
N PHE A 135 -11.64 -3.81 4.97
CA PHE A 135 -11.88 -5.07 5.67
C PHE A 135 -10.97 -5.26 6.90
N TYR A 136 -9.74 -4.72 6.89
CA TYR A 136 -8.91 -4.70 8.10
C TYR A 136 -9.49 -3.82 9.20
N LEU A 137 -10.03 -2.64 8.86
CA LEU A 137 -10.72 -1.78 9.83
C LEU A 137 -11.91 -2.52 10.46
N PHE A 138 -12.75 -3.18 9.65
CA PHE A 138 -13.85 -3.99 10.16
C PHE A 138 -13.38 -5.18 10.98
N ASN A 139 -12.29 -5.82 10.59
CA ASN A 139 -11.69 -6.89 11.40
C ASN A 139 -11.26 -6.37 12.77
N TRP A 140 -10.60 -5.22 12.87
CA TRP A 140 -10.21 -4.66 14.17
C TRP A 140 -11.42 -4.32 15.04
N VAL A 141 -12.48 -3.73 14.47
CA VAL A 141 -13.74 -3.48 15.19
C VAL A 141 -14.37 -4.79 15.68
N TYR A 142 -14.40 -5.82 14.83
CA TYR A 142 -14.90 -7.13 15.21
C TYR A 142 -14.10 -7.71 16.39
N ARG A 143 -12.77 -7.67 16.33
CA ARG A 143 -11.92 -8.21 17.40
C ARG A 143 -12.06 -7.43 18.70
N LEU A 144 -12.26 -6.12 18.65
CA LEU A 144 -12.53 -5.31 19.84
C LEU A 144 -13.83 -5.72 20.55
N ILE A 145 -14.88 -6.08 19.80
CA ILE A 145 -16.19 -6.42 20.37
C ILE A 145 -16.22 -7.88 20.84
N PHE A 146 -15.65 -8.79 20.06
CA PHE A 146 -15.84 -10.23 20.25
C PHE A 146 -14.64 -10.96 20.87
N GLU A 147 -13.44 -10.36 20.92
CA GLU A 147 -12.25 -10.95 21.56
C GLU A 147 -11.85 -10.14 22.81
N PRO A 148 -12.42 -10.42 24.01
CA PRO A 148 -12.21 -9.60 25.21
C PRO A 148 -10.76 -9.59 25.75
N LYS A 149 -9.90 -10.50 25.29
CA LYS A 149 -8.46 -10.52 25.61
C LYS A 149 -7.59 -9.84 24.54
N HIS A 150 -8.19 -9.37 23.45
CA HIS A 150 -7.45 -8.78 22.36
C HIS A 150 -6.90 -7.42 22.77
N HIS A 151 -5.60 -7.24 22.59
CA HIS A 151 -4.94 -5.96 22.83
C HIS A 151 -5.17 -5.08 21.61
N PHE A 152 -5.73 -3.90 21.84
CA PHE A 152 -5.99 -2.95 20.77
C PHE A 152 -4.68 -2.32 20.26
N ASP A 153 -4.39 -2.56 18.97
CA ASP A 153 -3.22 -2.01 18.31
C ASP A 153 -3.52 -0.61 17.76
N PHE A 154 -3.22 0.40 18.58
CA PHE A 154 -3.48 1.80 18.27
C PHE A 154 -2.70 2.29 17.04
N ILE A 155 -1.44 1.86 16.88
CA ILE A 155 -0.57 2.24 15.76
C ILE A 155 -1.18 1.72 14.45
N ALA A 156 -1.53 0.43 14.39
CA ALA A 156 -2.13 -0.16 13.20
C ALA A 156 -3.48 0.46 12.87
N PHE A 157 -4.32 0.70 13.89
CA PHE A 157 -5.65 1.28 13.71
C PHE A 157 -5.59 2.69 13.13
N LEU A 158 -4.82 3.60 13.73
CA LEU A 158 -4.68 4.97 13.24
C LEU A 158 -4.08 5.03 11.83
N ALA A 159 -3.01 4.28 11.60
CA ALA A 159 -2.41 4.19 10.26
C ALA A 159 -3.41 3.64 9.24
N GLY A 160 -4.27 2.71 9.64
CA GLY A 160 -5.35 2.21 8.80
C GLY A 160 -6.43 3.22 8.50
N LEU A 161 -6.82 4.06 9.46
CA LEU A 161 -7.74 5.17 9.21
C LEU A 161 -7.14 6.17 8.21
N VAL A 162 -5.87 6.55 8.38
CA VAL A 162 -5.17 7.44 7.43
C VAL A 162 -5.15 6.81 6.04
N GLN A 163 -4.76 5.54 5.94
CA GLN A 163 -4.70 4.83 4.67
C GLN A 163 -6.06 4.75 3.98
N THR A 164 -7.11 4.35 4.71
CA THR A 164 -8.47 4.28 4.15
C THR A 164 -9.01 5.67 3.77
N GLY A 165 -8.70 6.71 4.55
CA GLY A 165 -9.02 8.09 4.21
C GLY A 165 -8.39 8.54 2.89
N LEU A 166 -7.13 8.18 2.63
CA LEU A 166 -6.46 8.46 1.35
C LEU A 166 -7.11 7.75 0.15
N TYR A 167 -7.76 6.59 0.36
CA TYR A 167 -8.53 5.92 -0.68
C TYR A 167 -9.96 6.46 -0.86
N ALA A 168 -10.47 7.27 0.07
CA ALA A 168 -11.89 7.67 0.07
C ALA A 168 -12.27 8.46 -1.19
N ASP A 169 -11.44 9.42 -1.60
CA ASP A 169 -11.65 10.21 -2.83
C ASP A 169 -11.63 9.31 -4.07
N PHE A 170 -10.69 8.36 -4.12
CA PHE A 170 -10.61 7.37 -5.19
C PHE A 170 -11.88 6.50 -5.27
N PHE A 171 -12.38 6.03 -4.13
CA PHE A 171 -13.61 5.22 -4.07
C PHE A 171 -14.84 5.98 -4.56
N TYR A 172 -14.95 7.25 -4.21
CA TYR A 172 -16.03 8.10 -4.67
C TYR A 172 -16.04 8.19 -6.20
N ILE A 173 -14.89 8.53 -6.80
CA ILE A 173 -14.76 8.65 -8.26
C ILE A 173 -14.95 7.30 -8.95
N TYR A 174 -14.44 6.22 -8.36
CA TYR A 174 -14.63 4.87 -8.88
C TYR A 174 -16.11 4.47 -8.94
N TYR A 175 -16.86 4.70 -7.85
CA TYR A 175 -18.28 4.39 -7.78
C TYR A 175 -19.08 5.20 -8.80
N GLU A 176 -18.80 6.51 -8.90
CA GLU A 176 -19.53 7.40 -9.80
C GLU A 176 -19.25 7.09 -11.28
N LYS A 177 -17.99 6.84 -11.66
CA LYS A 177 -17.61 6.71 -13.07
C LYS A 177 -17.59 5.27 -13.56
N VAL A 178 -16.89 4.37 -12.86
CA VAL A 178 -16.59 3.03 -13.37
C VAL A 178 -17.79 2.09 -13.27
N LEU A 179 -18.55 2.13 -12.16
CA LEU A 179 -19.74 1.28 -12.01
C LEU A 179 -20.88 1.66 -12.96
N HIS A 180 -20.90 2.91 -13.44
CA HIS A 180 -21.83 3.37 -14.48
C HIS A 180 -21.28 3.20 -15.91
N GLY A 181 -20.16 2.48 -16.08
CA GLY A 181 -19.58 2.17 -17.38
C GLY A 181 -18.88 3.36 -18.07
N LYS A 182 -18.62 4.45 -17.35
CA LYS A 182 -17.86 5.60 -17.85
C LYS A 182 -16.37 5.38 -17.61
N LYS A 183 -15.53 6.03 -18.42
CA LYS A 183 -14.08 6.04 -18.21
C LYS A 183 -13.72 6.70 -16.89
N PHE A 184 -12.67 6.19 -16.24
CA PHE A 184 -12.13 6.82 -15.04
C PHE A 184 -11.28 8.03 -15.45
N GLU A 185 -11.78 9.21 -15.11
CA GLU A 185 -11.12 10.50 -15.31
C GLU A 185 -11.05 11.21 -13.96
N LEU A 186 -9.89 11.71 -13.57
CA LEU A 186 -9.74 12.52 -12.36
C LEU A 186 -10.02 13.99 -12.68
N PRO A 187 -10.73 14.75 -11.81
CA PRO A 187 -10.87 16.18 -11.99
C PRO A 187 -9.48 16.84 -11.97
N ALA A 188 -9.24 17.74 -12.93
CA ALA A 188 -7.97 18.44 -13.13
C ALA A 188 -7.63 19.40 -11.97
#